data_AF-A0A060W591-F1
#
_entry.id   AF-A0A060W591-F1
#
_cell.length_a   1.000
_cell.length_b   1.000
_cell.length_c   1.000
_cell.angle_alpha   90.00
_cell.angle_beta   90.00
_cell.angle_gamma   90.00
#
_symmetry.space_group_name_H-M   'P 1'
#
loop_
_entity.id
_entity.type
_entity.pdbx_description
1 polymer ?
#
loop_
_entity_poly.entity_id
_entity_poly.type
_entity_poly.pdbx_seq_one_letter_code
_entity_poly.pdbx_strand_id
1 'polypeptide(L)'
;MAQIHTGVCVCVCVCVCACACQVVGQGNGAGPSEQSVSEPETDLNLELSFSDQALIYKVDSKASSEALTETDDKLPNFKLSRDKTGLTKMGDLSPQDMKKVHRLVLIEMTALFDTAGIDLKAHKAVKLKVKESGLFGVPLATLLEQDQRRQPGTKVPIILQRLIFHIEEEGLDTEWLLRIPGSATRVKAVHVELEGKFYEGLFSWESLKQHDAASLLKLFIRELPHPLLTVEYLIAFMAVLKLPTKTQQLQALNLVVLLLPESSRDVLKALMEFLQRVIDHKEQNKMTLNNVAVVMAPNIFMFKGFRNKISMQQELSMATETANIVRLLIRYQNLLWTIPKFIMNQVRKQNTENQKKISKERAMRKLLKKIAYDREKPEKQEKPPSEADSSSQGFIRVQAPQFSKVSMAVQLTEELQASDVLSHFLSQKSSVSVKREDLCLYEIGGNIKERCLDEDTYMKDLLELNPSAKWVIKWIIQR
;
A
#
# COMPACT_ATOMS: atom_id res chain seq x y z
N MET A 1 2.01 -22.27 -45.88
CA MET A 1 1.34 -20.98 -45.66
C MET A 1 1.12 -20.74 -44.16
N ALA A 2 2.19 -20.50 -43.40
CA ALA A 2 2.10 -20.17 -41.97
C ALA A 2 3.38 -19.45 -41.54
N GLN A 3 3.54 -18.22 -41.98
CA GLN A 3 4.51 -17.25 -41.49
C GLN A 3 4.13 -15.93 -42.15
N ILE A 4 3.65 -14.98 -41.36
CA ILE A 4 3.45 -13.53 -41.56
C ILE A 4 2.27 -13.18 -40.64
N HIS A 5 2.52 -12.95 -39.35
CA HIS A 5 1.56 -12.21 -38.48
C HIS A 5 2.15 -11.71 -37.15
N THR A 6 3.45 -11.85 -36.91
CA THR A 6 4.13 -11.33 -35.70
C THR A 6 4.75 -9.94 -35.88
N GLY A 7 4.71 -9.36 -37.09
CA GLY A 7 5.35 -8.07 -37.40
C GLY A 7 4.49 -6.81 -37.20
N VAL A 8 3.17 -6.93 -37.06
CA VAL A 8 2.26 -5.76 -37.06
C VAL A 8 1.98 -5.21 -35.64
N CYS A 9 2.20 -6.00 -34.58
CA CYS A 9 1.85 -5.59 -33.21
C CYS A 9 2.79 -4.56 -32.55
N VAL A 10 4.04 -4.43 -33.02
CA VAL A 10 4.99 -3.46 -32.43
C VAL A 10 4.79 -2.05 -32.99
N CYS A 11 4.36 -1.92 -34.26
CA CYS A 11 4.12 -0.61 -34.88
C CYS A 11 2.90 0.12 -34.31
N VAL A 12 1.84 -0.58 -33.89
CA VAL A 12 0.62 0.07 -33.37
C VAL A 12 0.87 0.76 -32.03
N CYS A 13 1.75 0.22 -31.18
CA CYS A 13 2.14 0.87 -29.91
C CYS A 13 2.98 2.15 -30.13
N VAL A 14 3.72 2.26 -31.23
CA VAL A 14 4.47 3.47 -31.57
C VAL A 14 3.52 4.56 -32.10
N CYS A 15 2.48 4.18 -32.86
CA CYS A 15 1.51 5.14 -33.40
C CYS A 15 0.56 5.74 -32.36
N VAL A 16 0.08 4.98 -31.38
CA VAL A 16 -0.82 5.53 -30.33
C VAL A 16 -0.06 6.49 -29.40
N CYS A 17 1.24 6.24 -29.16
CA CYS A 17 2.08 7.13 -28.37
C CYS A 17 2.51 8.41 -29.13
N ALA A 18 2.50 8.38 -30.46
CA ALA A 18 2.90 9.52 -31.31
C ALA A 18 1.74 10.48 -31.62
N CYS A 19 0.49 10.02 -31.61
CA CYS A 19 -0.66 10.83 -32.05
C CYS A 19 -1.25 11.75 -30.97
N ALA A 20 -0.89 11.57 -29.68
CA ALA A 20 -1.41 12.37 -28.56
C ALA A 20 -0.54 13.60 -28.20
N CYS A 21 0.52 13.90 -28.95
CA CYS A 21 1.50 14.97 -28.62
C CYS A 21 1.62 16.08 -29.68
N GLN A 22 0.51 16.55 -30.26
CA GLN A 22 0.51 17.75 -31.11
C GLN A 22 -0.56 18.76 -30.70
N VAL A 23 -0.44 19.32 -29.49
CA VAL A 23 -0.85 20.71 -29.21
C VAL A 23 0.09 21.25 -28.12
N VAL A 24 1.23 21.81 -28.51
CA VAL A 24 2.03 22.69 -27.65
C VAL A 24 2.17 24.01 -28.39
N GLY A 25 1.36 24.99 -27.98
CA GLY A 25 1.49 26.38 -28.41
C GLY A 25 2.69 27.01 -27.72
N GLN A 26 3.56 27.63 -28.50
CA GLN A 26 4.68 28.44 -28.05
C GLN A 26 4.19 29.68 -27.30
N GLY A 27 4.78 29.96 -26.13
CA GLY A 27 4.66 31.23 -25.43
C GLY A 27 5.97 31.56 -24.74
N ASN A 28 6.75 32.46 -25.34
CA ASN A 28 7.91 33.11 -24.71
C ASN A 28 7.42 34.22 -23.78
N GLY A 29 7.98 34.30 -22.57
CA GLY A 29 7.81 35.45 -21.67
C GLY A 29 8.53 35.23 -20.35
N ALA A 30 9.59 36.01 -20.11
CA ALA A 30 10.39 35.99 -18.89
C ALA A 30 9.55 36.34 -17.64
N GLY A 31 9.64 35.52 -16.59
CA GLY A 31 8.98 35.75 -15.31
C GLY A 31 9.91 36.42 -14.28
N PRO A 32 9.42 37.34 -13.43
CA PRO A 32 10.11 37.74 -12.22
C PRO A 32 9.83 36.75 -11.08
N SER A 33 10.83 36.60 -10.21
CA SER A 33 10.93 35.77 -9.01
C SER A 33 9.62 35.54 -8.23
N GLU A 34 9.20 34.28 -8.12
CA GLU A 34 8.11 33.83 -7.25
C GLU A 34 8.54 33.79 -5.78
N GLN A 35 7.87 34.58 -4.95
CA GLN A 35 7.85 34.40 -3.50
C GLN A 35 6.87 33.27 -3.17
N SER A 36 7.32 32.28 -2.39
CA SER A 36 6.53 31.11 -1.98
C SER A 36 5.38 31.50 -1.05
N VAL A 37 4.16 31.53 -1.57
CA VAL A 37 2.92 31.56 -0.77
C VAL A 37 2.57 30.12 -0.41
N SER A 38 2.48 29.80 0.88
CA SER A 38 2.08 28.47 1.35
C SER A 38 0.61 28.21 1.01
N GLU A 39 0.35 27.20 0.17
CA GLU A 39 -1.00 26.75 -0.15
C GLU A 39 -1.71 26.20 1.11
N PRO A 40 -3.04 26.38 1.25
CA PRO A 40 -3.79 25.86 2.39
C PRO A 40 -3.77 24.32 2.41
N GLU A 41 -3.23 23.71 3.48
CA GLU A 41 -3.30 22.26 3.71
C GLU A 41 -4.72 21.85 4.14
N THR A 42 -5.24 20.78 3.54
CA THR A 42 -6.53 20.18 3.90
C THR A 42 -6.34 18.95 4.78
N ASP A 43 -6.96 18.93 5.96
CA ASP A 43 -6.90 17.78 6.86
C ASP A 43 -7.87 16.66 6.45
N LEU A 44 -7.35 15.44 6.34
CA LEU A 44 -8.13 14.24 6.15
C LEU A 44 -8.55 13.65 7.50
N ASN A 45 -9.87 13.63 7.74
CA ASN A 45 -10.45 13.02 8.92
C ASN A 45 -10.52 11.48 8.75
N LEU A 46 -9.76 10.76 9.59
CA LEU A 46 -9.72 9.29 9.62
C LEU A 46 -10.53 8.68 10.77
N GLU A 47 -11.16 9.51 11.61
CA GLU A 47 -11.94 9.09 12.79
C GLU A 47 -13.39 8.72 12.42
N LEU A 48 -13.93 9.39 11.41
CA LEU A 48 -15.26 9.15 10.88
C LEU A 48 -15.20 8.33 9.61
N SER A 49 -16.24 7.54 9.36
CA SER A 49 -16.37 6.80 8.10
C SER A 49 -16.39 7.78 6.91
N PHE A 50 -15.83 7.38 5.77
CA PHE A 50 -15.77 8.23 4.60
C PHE A 50 -17.15 8.37 3.96
N SER A 51 -17.98 7.34 4.06
CA SER A 51 -19.37 7.34 3.63
C SER A 51 -20.23 8.32 4.45
N ASP A 52 -20.07 8.40 5.77
CA ASP A 52 -20.74 9.43 6.60
C ASP A 52 -20.27 10.85 6.23
N GLN A 53 -18.96 11.05 6.00
CA GLN A 53 -18.42 12.34 5.58
C GLN A 53 -19.00 12.79 4.22
N ALA A 54 -19.17 11.85 3.28
CA ALA A 54 -19.77 12.13 1.98
C ALA A 54 -21.27 12.50 2.10
N LEU A 55 -22.00 11.89 3.04
CA LEU A 55 -23.39 12.24 3.32
C LEU A 55 -23.53 13.65 3.90
N ILE A 56 -22.66 14.03 4.85
CA ILE A 56 -22.63 15.38 5.42
C ILE A 56 -22.37 16.42 4.31
N TYR A 57 -21.38 16.15 3.45
CA TYR A 57 -21.09 17.02 2.32
C TYR A 57 -22.30 17.20 1.39
N LYS A 58 -23.07 16.14 1.08
CA LYS A 58 -24.28 16.24 0.24
C LYS A 58 -25.39 17.08 0.87
N VAL A 59 -25.46 17.14 2.20
CA VAL A 59 -26.42 17.99 2.91
C VAL A 59 -26.01 19.46 2.75
N ASP A 60 -24.73 19.76 2.89
CA ASP A 60 -24.19 21.13 2.82
C ASP A 60 -24.07 21.65 1.38
N SER A 61 -23.74 20.77 0.41
CA SER A 61 -23.51 21.13 -1.00
C SER A 61 -24.78 21.44 -1.79
N LYS A 62 -25.96 21.38 -1.16
CA LYS A 62 -27.18 22.01 -1.71
C LYS A 62 -27.07 23.54 -1.75
N ALA A 63 -25.95 24.14 -1.31
CA ALA A 63 -25.72 25.58 -1.26
C ALA A 63 -24.67 26.16 -2.25
N SER A 64 -23.79 25.38 -2.90
CA SER A 64 -22.90 25.90 -3.97
C SER A 64 -22.08 24.78 -4.64
N SER A 65 -21.85 24.90 -5.95
CA SER A 65 -21.01 23.98 -6.74
C SER A 65 -20.13 24.77 -7.70
N GLU A 66 -18.83 24.80 -7.45
CA GLU A 66 -17.82 25.18 -8.44
C GLU A 66 -16.98 23.94 -8.79
N ALA A 67 -16.89 23.64 -10.08
CA ALA A 67 -16.08 22.57 -10.61
C ALA A 67 -14.69 23.11 -10.97
N LEU A 68 -13.65 22.62 -10.28
CA LEU A 68 -12.26 22.95 -10.59
C LEU A 68 -11.66 21.90 -11.53
N THR A 69 -11.51 22.25 -12.80
CA THR A 69 -10.61 21.58 -13.75
C THR A 69 -9.25 22.25 -13.66
N GLU A 70 -8.25 21.59 -13.08
CA GLU A 70 -6.92 22.20 -12.94
C GLU A 70 -5.76 21.27 -13.31
N THR A 71 -4.76 21.89 -13.93
CA THR A 71 -3.53 21.36 -14.50
C THR A 71 -2.52 20.90 -13.43
N ASP A 72 -1.33 20.50 -13.86
CA ASP A 72 -0.39 19.66 -13.10
C ASP A 72 0.02 20.19 -11.71
N ASP A 73 0.07 21.51 -11.53
CA ASP A 73 0.62 22.18 -10.34
C ASP A 73 -0.41 22.53 -9.25
N LYS A 74 -1.69 22.17 -9.39
CA LYS A 74 -2.77 22.61 -8.48
C LYS A 74 -3.46 21.50 -7.70
N LEU A 75 -2.77 20.38 -7.48
CA LEU A 75 -3.30 19.32 -6.63
C LEU A 75 -3.21 19.74 -5.14
N PRO A 76 -4.33 19.75 -4.39
CA PRO A 76 -4.33 20.26 -3.03
C PRO A 76 -3.42 19.45 -2.10
N ASN A 77 -2.77 20.13 -1.17
CA ASN A 77 -1.98 19.46 -0.15
C ASN A 77 -2.92 18.84 0.90
N PHE A 78 -2.74 17.54 1.16
CA PHE A 78 -3.48 16.84 2.19
C PHE A 78 -2.55 16.38 3.31
N LYS A 79 -3.05 16.47 4.54
CA LYS A 79 -2.39 15.93 5.71
C LYS A 79 -3.32 14.98 6.45
N LEU A 80 -2.75 13.94 7.07
CA LEU A 80 -3.52 13.08 7.97
C LEU A 80 -3.58 13.75 9.33
N SER A 81 -4.79 13.88 9.88
CA SER A 81 -4.93 14.20 11.29
C SER A 81 -4.29 13.07 12.12
N ARG A 82 -3.33 13.44 12.98
CA ARG A 82 -2.66 12.50 13.88
C ARG A 82 -3.34 12.56 15.22
N ASP A 83 -3.78 11.40 15.70
CA ASP A 83 -4.27 11.24 17.05
C ASP A 83 -3.15 10.69 17.95
N LYS A 84 -3.40 10.68 19.26
CA LYS A 84 -2.40 10.20 20.23
C LYS A 84 -2.10 8.70 20.11
N THR A 85 -2.96 7.91 19.45
CA THR A 85 -2.72 6.46 19.28
C THR A 85 -1.89 6.10 18.03
N GLY A 86 -1.45 7.13 17.29
CA GLY A 86 -0.56 7.05 16.12
C GLY A 86 -1.20 6.39 14.91
N LEU A 87 -0.55 6.52 13.75
CA LEU A 87 -1.06 5.98 12.51
C LEU A 87 -0.88 4.45 12.43
N THR A 88 -1.65 3.81 11.55
CA THR A 88 -1.47 2.39 11.23
C THR A 88 -1.33 2.24 9.72
N LYS A 89 -0.25 1.63 9.25
CA LYS A 89 -0.04 1.30 7.84
C LYS A 89 -0.41 -0.17 7.58
N MET A 90 -0.63 -0.50 6.30
CA MET A 90 -1.03 -1.85 5.87
C MET A 90 -0.06 -2.98 6.27
N GLY A 91 1.21 -2.66 6.49
CA GLY A 91 2.25 -3.61 6.92
C GLY A 91 2.38 -3.76 8.44
N ASP A 92 1.65 -2.97 9.22
CA ASP A 92 1.84 -2.94 10.68
C ASP A 92 1.01 -3.99 11.41
N LEU A 93 -0.06 -4.52 10.80
CA LEU A 93 -1.00 -5.44 11.47
C LEU A 93 -0.74 -6.92 11.16
N SER A 94 -1.17 -7.78 12.09
CA SER A 94 -1.19 -9.22 11.84
C SER A 94 -2.05 -9.61 10.63
N PRO A 95 -1.73 -10.73 9.94
CA PRO A 95 -2.55 -11.24 8.84
C PRO A 95 -4.02 -11.52 9.23
N GLN A 96 -4.28 -11.84 10.50
CA GLN A 96 -5.63 -12.12 11.00
C GLN A 96 -6.48 -10.84 11.10
N ASP A 97 -5.89 -9.75 11.58
CA ASP A 97 -6.56 -8.47 11.67
C ASP A 97 -6.66 -7.81 10.29
N MET A 98 -5.66 -7.98 9.43
CA MET A 98 -5.72 -7.55 8.03
C MET A 98 -6.89 -8.17 7.25
N LYS A 99 -7.24 -9.44 7.51
CA LYS A 99 -8.46 -10.06 6.94
C LYS A 99 -9.76 -9.38 7.37
N LYS A 100 -9.80 -8.73 8.53
CA LYS A 100 -10.96 -7.94 8.96
C LYS A 100 -10.93 -6.56 8.35
N VAL A 101 -9.76 -5.91 8.31
CA VAL A 101 -9.56 -4.64 7.61
C VAL A 101 -10.07 -4.76 6.19
N HIS A 102 -9.64 -5.77 5.43
CA HIS A 102 -10.08 -5.99 4.05
C HIS A 102 -11.61 -6.06 3.91
N ARG A 103 -12.29 -6.81 4.79
CA ARG A 103 -13.76 -6.90 4.79
C ARG A 103 -14.44 -5.58 5.14
N LEU A 104 -13.92 -4.85 6.12
CA LEU A 104 -14.48 -3.56 6.56
C LEU A 104 -14.28 -2.49 5.50
N VAL A 105 -13.09 -2.45 4.89
CA VAL A 105 -12.78 -1.54 3.77
C VAL A 105 -13.67 -1.84 2.57
N LEU A 106 -13.97 -3.10 2.28
CA LEU A 106 -14.87 -3.46 1.19
C LEU A 106 -16.28 -2.90 1.43
N ILE A 107 -16.80 -3.06 2.65
CA ILE A 107 -18.10 -2.51 3.05
C ILE A 107 -18.09 -0.99 2.92
N GLU A 108 -17.05 -0.33 3.43
CA GLU A 108 -16.93 1.12 3.39
C GLU A 108 -16.81 1.66 1.96
N MET A 109 -16.01 1.01 1.12
CA MET A 109 -15.85 1.37 -0.28
C MET A 109 -17.21 1.30 -0.99
N THR A 110 -17.94 0.19 -0.83
CA THR A 110 -19.28 0.04 -1.40
C THR A 110 -20.22 1.13 -0.89
N ALA A 111 -20.26 1.36 0.42
CA ALA A 111 -21.10 2.41 1.01
C ALA A 111 -20.75 3.82 0.47
N LEU A 112 -19.46 4.16 0.35
CA LEU A 112 -19.03 5.45 -0.19
C LEU A 112 -19.49 5.64 -1.64
N PHE A 113 -19.29 4.66 -2.52
CA PHE A 113 -19.76 4.75 -3.90
C PHE A 113 -21.30 4.78 -4.00
N ASP A 114 -22.00 4.00 -3.17
CA ASP A 114 -23.47 4.02 -3.09
C ASP A 114 -23.98 5.39 -2.66
N THR A 115 -23.37 6.00 -1.65
CA THR A 115 -23.74 7.36 -1.21
C THR A 115 -23.56 8.38 -2.32
N ALA A 116 -22.60 8.18 -3.23
CA ALA A 116 -22.38 9.01 -4.40
C ALA A 116 -23.29 8.65 -5.60
N GLY A 117 -24.05 7.55 -5.53
CA GLY A 117 -24.90 7.06 -6.63
C GLY A 117 -24.10 6.38 -7.76
N ILE A 118 -22.92 5.83 -7.45
CA ILE A 118 -22.01 5.20 -8.41
C ILE A 118 -22.13 3.68 -8.30
N ASP A 119 -22.74 3.04 -9.30
CA ASP A 119 -22.84 1.58 -9.37
C ASP A 119 -21.53 0.94 -9.86
N LEU A 120 -20.88 0.18 -8.98
CA LEU A 120 -19.69 -0.61 -9.30
C LEU A 120 -20.09 -1.98 -9.85
N LYS A 121 -20.16 -2.09 -11.17
CA LYS A 121 -20.39 -3.39 -11.82
C LYS A 121 -19.23 -4.34 -11.57
N ALA A 122 -19.50 -5.52 -11.02
CA ALA A 122 -18.49 -6.55 -10.84
C ALA A 122 -18.00 -7.06 -12.20
N HIS A 123 -16.69 -7.00 -12.45
CA HIS A 123 -16.09 -7.71 -13.57
C HIS A 123 -15.83 -9.16 -13.19
N LYS A 124 -16.24 -10.09 -14.06
CA LYS A 124 -15.87 -11.50 -13.93
C LYS A 124 -14.38 -11.66 -14.15
N ALA A 125 -13.72 -12.43 -13.28
CA ALA A 125 -12.34 -12.84 -13.46
C ALA A 125 -12.17 -13.48 -14.85
N VAL A 126 -11.28 -12.90 -15.67
CA VAL A 126 -10.95 -13.44 -16.98
C VAL A 126 -9.93 -14.56 -16.77
N LYS A 127 -10.30 -15.79 -17.14
CA LYS A 127 -9.34 -16.91 -17.14
C LYS A 127 -8.33 -16.69 -18.27
N LEU A 128 -7.12 -16.29 -17.92
CA LEU A 128 -6.02 -16.14 -18.86
C LEU A 128 -5.09 -17.36 -18.77
N LYS A 129 -4.44 -17.72 -19.89
CA LYS A 129 -3.37 -18.72 -19.86
C LYS A 129 -2.21 -18.11 -19.08
N VAL A 130 -1.83 -18.77 -17.99
CA VAL A 130 -0.79 -18.33 -17.08
C VAL A 130 0.49 -19.12 -17.38
N LYS A 131 1.62 -18.43 -17.48
CA LYS A 131 2.94 -19.07 -17.47
C LYS A 131 3.28 -19.41 -16.02
N GLU A 132 3.71 -20.64 -15.77
CA GLU A 132 3.97 -21.13 -14.39
C GLU A 132 5.43 -20.95 -13.95
N SER A 133 6.33 -20.56 -14.86
CA SER A 133 7.77 -20.45 -14.58
C SER A 133 8.46 -19.34 -15.38
N GLY A 134 9.63 -18.92 -14.91
CA GLY A 134 10.42 -17.83 -15.50
C GLY A 134 10.22 -16.49 -14.77
N LEU A 135 10.64 -15.40 -15.40
CA LEU A 135 10.58 -14.06 -14.80
C LEU A 135 9.40 -13.23 -15.32
N PHE A 136 9.21 -13.20 -16.63
CA PHE A 136 8.18 -12.38 -17.27
C PHE A 136 6.93 -13.21 -17.56
N GLY A 137 5.76 -12.60 -17.39
CA GLY A 137 4.48 -13.26 -17.64
C GLY A 137 4.06 -14.29 -16.59
N VAL A 138 4.69 -14.31 -15.42
CA VAL A 138 4.37 -15.20 -14.28
C VAL A 138 3.54 -14.43 -13.24
N PRO A 139 2.58 -15.06 -12.53
CA PRO A 139 1.85 -14.40 -11.46
C PRO A 139 2.79 -13.92 -10.34
N LEU A 140 2.54 -12.72 -9.79
CA LEU A 140 3.33 -12.16 -8.70
C LEU A 140 3.44 -13.11 -7.50
N ALA A 141 2.36 -13.80 -7.13
CA ALA A 141 2.37 -14.74 -6.02
C ALA A 141 3.36 -15.91 -6.25
N THR A 142 3.39 -16.48 -7.45
CA THR A 142 4.30 -17.57 -7.83
C THR A 142 5.76 -17.10 -7.83
N LEU A 143 6.01 -15.91 -8.41
CA LEU A 143 7.34 -15.34 -8.47
C LEU A 143 7.88 -14.99 -7.08
N LEU A 144 7.02 -14.41 -6.22
CA LEU A 144 7.36 -14.10 -4.84
C LEU A 144 7.62 -15.35 -4.00
N GLU A 145 6.86 -16.43 -4.19
CA GLU A 145 7.12 -17.69 -3.51
C GLU A 145 8.51 -18.24 -3.87
N GLN A 146 8.89 -18.18 -5.14
CA GLN A 146 10.23 -18.56 -5.60
C GLN A 146 11.32 -17.66 -4.99
N ASP A 147 11.10 -16.36 -4.97
CA ASP A 147 12.04 -15.39 -4.41
C ASP A 147 12.18 -15.53 -2.89
N GLN A 148 11.10 -15.81 -2.16
CA GLN A 148 11.11 -16.02 -0.71
C GLN A 148 11.91 -17.27 -0.30
N ARG A 149 11.95 -18.30 -1.14
CA ARG A 149 12.80 -19.49 -0.91
C ARG A 149 14.29 -19.15 -1.01
N ARG A 150 14.65 -18.12 -1.77
CA ARG A 150 16.04 -17.66 -1.95
C ARG A 150 16.41 -16.60 -0.92
N GLN A 151 15.52 -15.67 -0.68
CA GLN A 151 15.65 -14.56 0.25
C GLN A 151 14.38 -14.44 1.09
N PRO A 152 14.35 -15.02 2.31
CA PRO A 152 13.21 -14.93 3.20
C PRO A 152 12.83 -13.48 3.50
N GLY A 153 11.53 -13.18 3.50
CA GLY A 153 11.01 -11.83 3.75
C GLY A 153 10.81 -10.98 2.49
N THR A 154 11.17 -11.48 1.30
CA THR A 154 10.92 -10.77 0.03
C THR A 154 9.42 -10.51 -0.20
N LYS A 155 9.04 -9.23 -0.34
CA LYS A 155 7.67 -8.77 -0.63
C LYS A 155 7.45 -8.23 -2.04
N VAL A 156 8.53 -7.81 -2.69
CA VAL A 156 8.56 -7.31 -4.08
C VAL A 156 9.46 -8.25 -4.88
N PRO A 157 9.11 -8.68 -6.11
CA PRO A 157 9.97 -9.58 -6.87
C PRO A 157 11.39 -9.04 -7.06
N ILE A 158 12.40 -9.90 -6.87
CA ILE A 158 13.82 -9.49 -6.88
C ILE A 158 14.19 -8.87 -8.23
N ILE A 159 13.62 -9.37 -9.33
CA ILE A 159 13.85 -8.80 -10.67
C ILE A 159 13.39 -7.35 -10.76
N LEU A 160 12.25 -7.01 -10.16
CA LEU A 160 11.74 -5.64 -10.15
C LEU A 160 12.62 -4.76 -9.26
N GLN A 161 13.03 -5.25 -8.09
CA GLN A 161 13.97 -4.53 -7.22
C GLN A 161 15.30 -4.24 -7.93
N ARG A 162 15.86 -5.21 -8.65
CA ARG A 162 17.11 -5.05 -9.39
C ARG A 162 16.99 -4.07 -10.55
N LEU A 163 15.88 -4.10 -11.30
CA LEU A 163 15.61 -3.14 -12.37
C LEU A 163 15.47 -1.71 -11.82
N ILE A 164 14.75 -1.53 -10.70
CA ILE A 164 14.60 -0.24 -10.04
C ILE A 164 15.97 0.26 -9.56
N PHE A 165 16.71 -0.57 -8.83
CA PHE A 165 18.02 -0.24 -8.29
C PHE A 165 19.01 0.18 -9.40
N HIS A 166 19.08 -0.59 -10.49
CA HIS A 166 19.94 -0.27 -11.64
C HIS A 166 19.61 1.08 -12.29
N ILE A 167 18.32 1.45 -12.33
CA ILE A 167 17.89 2.76 -12.83
C ILE A 167 18.21 3.86 -11.83
N GLU A 168 18.16 3.58 -10.53
CA GLU A 168 18.43 4.55 -9.47
C GLU A 168 19.92 4.89 -9.34
N GLU A 169 20.83 3.94 -9.54
CA GLU A 169 22.27 4.17 -9.35
C GLU A 169 22.84 5.21 -10.33
N GLU A 170 22.42 5.21 -11.59
CA GLU A 170 23.02 6.07 -12.63
C GLU A 170 21.99 6.67 -13.61
N GLY A 171 20.72 6.29 -13.51
CA GLY A 171 19.71 6.56 -14.53
C GLY A 171 18.79 7.75 -14.24
N LEU A 172 18.72 8.23 -12.98
CA LEU A 172 17.71 9.22 -12.58
C LEU A 172 17.85 10.57 -13.31
N ASP A 173 19.06 10.96 -13.70
CA ASP A 173 19.31 12.20 -14.45
C ASP A 173 19.20 12.03 -15.98
N THR A 174 18.94 10.80 -16.47
CA THR A 174 18.85 10.52 -17.90
C THR A 174 17.64 11.22 -18.51
N GLU A 175 17.86 12.10 -19.50
CA GLU A 175 16.80 12.83 -20.18
C GLU A 175 15.69 11.90 -20.70
N TRP A 176 14.45 12.25 -20.37
CA TRP A 176 13.23 11.55 -20.77
C TRP A 176 13.22 10.06 -20.37
N LEU A 177 13.81 9.75 -19.21
CA LEU A 177 13.73 8.42 -18.57
C LEU A 177 12.28 7.92 -18.55
N LEU A 178 12.07 6.61 -18.76
CA LEU A 178 10.77 5.97 -18.99
C LEU A 178 10.04 6.37 -20.28
N ARG A 179 10.18 7.60 -20.79
CA ARG A 179 9.51 8.04 -22.03
C ARG A 179 10.20 7.52 -23.28
N ILE A 180 11.52 7.73 -23.40
CA ILE A 180 12.28 7.21 -24.55
C ILE A 180 12.34 5.68 -24.45
N PRO A 181 11.90 4.94 -25.50
CA PRO A 181 12.00 3.50 -25.51
C PRO A 181 13.45 3.06 -25.72
N GLY A 182 13.82 1.97 -25.07
CA GLY A 182 15.04 1.23 -25.37
C GLY A 182 15.02 0.65 -26.78
N SER A 183 16.17 0.19 -27.26
CA SER A 183 16.22 -0.47 -28.57
C SER A 183 15.47 -1.79 -28.50
N ALA A 184 14.43 -1.96 -29.34
CA ALA A 184 13.60 -3.16 -29.33
C ALA A 184 14.43 -4.46 -29.45
N THR A 185 15.47 -4.45 -30.28
CA THR A 185 16.38 -5.59 -30.44
C THR A 185 17.17 -5.86 -29.16
N ARG A 186 17.73 -4.83 -28.52
CA ARG A 186 18.49 -4.99 -27.27
C ARG A 186 17.60 -5.41 -26.11
N VAL A 187 16.44 -4.75 -25.94
CA VAL A 187 15.45 -5.10 -24.91
C VAL A 187 15.02 -6.56 -25.05
N LYS A 188 14.79 -7.04 -26.28
CA LYS A 188 14.45 -8.45 -26.52
C LYS A 188 15.61 -9.40 -26.19
N ALA A 189 16.85 -9.03 -26.53
CA ALA A 189 18.03 -9.83 -26.20
C ALA A 189 18.24 -9.93 -24.68
N VAL A 190 18.18 -8.79 -23.98
CA VAL A 190 18.32 -8.72 -22.52
C VAL A 190 17.19 -9.47 -21.83
N HIS A 191 15.94 -9.37 -22.31
CA HIS A 191 14.83 -10.13 -21.76
C HIS A 191 15.10 -11.65 -21.80
N VAL A 192 15.55 -12.17 -22.95
CA VAL A 192 15.88 -13.60 -23.09
C VAL A 192 17.05 -13.98 -22.18
N GLU A 193 18.05 -13.12 -22.06
CA GLU A 193 19.19 -13.36 -21.19
C GLU A 193 18.79 -13.40 -19.71
N LEU A 194 17.96 -12.46 -19.25
CA LEU A 194 17.44 -12.42 -17.88
C LEU A 194 16.66 -13.69 -17.54
N GLU A 195 15.76 -14.15 -18.42
CA GLU A 195 14.98 -15.38 -18.21
C GLU A 195 15.86 -16.62 -17.94
N GLY A 196 17.08 -16.67 -18.50
CA GLY A 196 18.02 -17.77 -18.26
C GLY A 196 18.99 -17.52 -17.09
N LYS A 197 19.58 -16.33 -17.01
CA LYS A 197 20.78 -16.07 -16.19
C LYS A 197 20.52 -15.34 -14.88
N PHE A 198 19.31 -14.79 -14.67
CA PHE A 198 19.05 -13.91 -13.53
C PHE A 198 19.28 -14.59 -12.17
N TYR A 199 18.68 -15.78 -11.96
CA TYR A 199 18.80 -16.51 -10.71
C TYR A 199 20.13 -17.25 -10.53
N GLU A 200 20.92 -17.35 -11.60
CA GLU A 200 22.30 -17.87 -11.56
C GLU A 200 23.30 -16.76 -11.18
N GLY A 201 22.86 -15.49 -11.18
CA GLY A 201 23.73 -14.34 -10.90
C GLY A 201 24.71 -14.04 -12.04
N LEU A 202 24.48 -14.58 -13.25
CA LEU A 202 25.40 -14.47 -14.39
C LEU A 202 25.04 -13.31 -15.34
N PHE A 203 24.02 -12.52 -15.01
CA PHE A 203 23.62 -11.36 -15.81
C PHE A 203 24.50 -10.14 -15.49
N SER A 204 25.10 -9.54 -16.53
CA SER A 204 25.94 -8.34 -16.39
C SER A 204 25.08 -7.06 -16.41
N TRP A 205 24.77 -6.55 -15.23
CA TRP A 205 23.98 -5.31 -15.07
C TRP A 205 24.70 -4.08 -15.61
N GLU A 206 26.02 -3.98 -15.48
CA GLU A 206 26.83 -2.86 -15.99
C GLU A 206 26.66 -2.60 -17.49
N SER A 207 26.36 -3.65 -18.27
CA SER A 207 26.13 -3.54 -19.72
C SER A 207 24.71 -3.03 -20.09
N LEU A 208 23.79 -3.01 -19.12
CA LEU A 208 22.39 -2.68 -19.34
C LEU A 208 22.18 -1.16 -19.39
N LYS A 209 21.77 -0.66 -20.56
CA LYS A 209 21.48 0.77 -20.72
C LYS A 209 20.20 1.18 -19.99
N GLN A 210 20.17 2.42 -19.51
CA GLN A 210 19.06 2.97 -18.71
C GLN A 210 17.70 2.93 -19.42
N HIS A 211 17.62 3.33 -20.70
CA HIS A 211 16.37 3.22 -21.47
C HIS A 211 15.92 1.76 -21.72
N ASP A 212 16.87 0.83 -21.81
CA ASP A 212 16.57 -0.59 -21.98
C ASP A 212 16.05 -1.17 -20.66
N ALA A 213 16.66 -0.84 -19.51
CA ALA A 213 16.18 -1.18 -18.16
C ALA A 213 14.77 -0.64 -17.89
N ALA A 214 14.53 0.65 -18.16
CA ALA A 214 13.22 1.29 -18.07
C ALA A 214 12.16 0.59 -18.94
N SER A 215 12.56 0.11 -20.12
CA SER A 215 11.67 -0.63 -21.02
C SER A 215 11.33 -2.02 -20.48
N LEU A 216 12.29 -2.70 -19.86
CA LEU A 216 12.09 -4.00 -19.20
C LEU A 216 11.21 -3.88 -17.95
N LEU A 217 11.38 -2.82 -17.15
CA LEU A 217 10.51 -2.53 -15.99
C LEU A 217 9.05 -2.37 -16.42
N LYS A 218 8.80 -1.54 -17.44
CA LYS A 218 7.45 -1.36 -18.02
C LYS A 218 6.91 -2.67 -18.61
N LEU A 219 7.77 -3.43 -19.29
CA LEU A 219 7.41 -4.72 -19.89
C LEU A 219 7.01 -5.73 -18.80
N PHE A 220 7.77 -5.84 -17.72
CA PHE A 220 7.48 -6.73 -16.59
C PHE A 220 6.06 -6.52 -16.06
N ILE A 221 5.70 -5.26 -15.75
CA ILE A 221 4.37 -4.91 -15.22
C ILE A 221 3.28 -5.24 -16.25
N ARG A 222 3.50 -4.88 -17.52
CA ARG A 222 2.52 -5.09 -18.60
C ARG A 222 2.30 -6.56 -18.95
N GLU A 223 3.32 -7.40 -18.75
CA GLU A 223 3.26 -8.83 -19.04
C GLU A 223 2.62 -9.66 -17.94
N LEU A 224 2.39 -9.09 -16.75
CA LEU A 224 1.72 -9.79 -15.66
C LEU A 224 0.41 -10.43 -16.15
N PRO A 225 0.13 -11.70 -15.81
CA PRO A 225 -1.08 -12.38 -16.24
C PRO A 225 -2.36 -11.65 -15.79
N HIS A 226 -2.32 -11.08 -14.58
CA HIS A 226 -3.36 -10.19 -14.07
C HIS A 226 -2.77 -8.80 -13.91
N PRO A 227 -3.52 -7.72 -14.22
CA PRO A 227 -3.01 -6.36 -14.06
C PRO A 227 -2.63 -6.12 -12.61
N LEU A 228 -1.66 -5.24 -12.38
CA LEU A 228 -1.15 -4.92 -11.04
C LEU A 228 -2.30 -4.48 -10.11
N LEU A 229 -3.25 -3.70 -10.63
CA LEU A 229 -4.43 -3.21 -9.90
C LEU A 229 -5.58 -4.22 -9.80
N THR A 230 -5.40 -5.45 -10.30
CA THR A 230 -6.39 -6.54 -10.40
C THR A 230 -7.61 -6.22 -11.26
N VAL A 231 -8.15 -7.22 -11.96
CA VAL A 231 -9.34 -7.02 -12.82
C VAL A 231 -10.58 -6.58 -12.02
N GLU A 232 -10.67 -7.03 -10.77
CA GLU A 232 -11.80 -6.80 -9.87
C GLU A 232 -11.94 -5.33 -9.48
N TYR A 233 -10.81 -4.67 -9.19
CA TYR A 233 -10.80 -3.28 -8.70
C TYR A 233 -10.53 -2.24 -9.78
N LEU A 234 -10.23 -2.62 -11.03
CA LEU A 234 -10.01 -1.66 -12.14
C LEU A 234 -11.18 -0.69 -12.30
N ILE A 235 -12.44 -1.15 -12.28
CA ILE A 235 -13.60 -0.24 -12.36
C ILE A 235 -13.62 0.70 -11.16
N ALA A 236 -13.33 0.20 -9.95
CA ALA A 236 -13.33 1.02 -8.74
C ALA A 236 -12.28 2.14 -8.84
N PHE A 237 -11.08 1.86 -9.33
CA PHE A 237 -10.07 2.89 -9.61
C PHE A 237 -10.57 3.97 -10.57
N MET A 238 -11.21 3.58 -11.67
CA MET A 238 -11.75 4.56 -12.63
C MET A 238 -12.93 5.35 -12.04
N ALA A 239 -13.76 4.68 -11.24
CA ALA A 239 -14.92 5.27 -10.57
C ALA A 239 -14.53 6.33 -9.54
N VAL A 240 -13.32 6.27 -8.96
CA VAL A 240 -12.80 7.32 -8.07
C VAL A 240 -12.96 8.70 -8.69
N LEU A 241 -12.61 8.88 -9.98
CA LEU A 241 -12.67 10.18 -10.64
C LEU A 241 -14.10 10.75 -10.79
N LYS A 242 -15.13 9.93 -10.59
CA LYS A 242 -16.53 10.36 -10.63
C LYS A 242 -16.99 10.99 -9.32
N LEU A 243 -16.18 10.90 -8.26
CA LEU A 243 -16.49 11.54 -6.98
C LEU A 243 -16.28 13.07 -7.09
N PRO A 244 -17.17 13.87 -6.50
CA PRO A 244 -17.24 15.31 -6.73
C PRO A 244 -16.03 16.09 -6.18
N THR A 245 -15.46 15.68 -5.04
CA THR A 245 -14.39 16.42 -4.37
C THR A 245 -13.08 15.65 -4.37
N LYS A 246 -11.94 16.36 -4.37
CA LYS A 246 -10.61 15.75 -4.26
C LYS A 246 -10.43 14.96 -2.97
N THR A 247 -11.03 15.42 -1.87
CA THR A 247 -11.07 14.69 -0.59
C THR A 247 -11.74 13.34 -0.75
N GLN A 248 -12.94 13.28 -1.34
CA GLN A 248 -13.65 12.02 -1.57
C GLN A 248 -12.89 11.12 -2.56
N GLN A 249 -12.30 11.70 -3.61
CA GLN A 249 -11.45 10.96 -4.55
C GLN A 249 -10.28 10.28 -3.81
N LEU A 250 -9.61 11.00 -2.92
CA LEU A 250 -8.48 10.48 -2.16
C LEU A 250 -8.91 9.43 -1.11
N GLN A 251 -10.04 9.65 -0.43
CA GLN A 251 -10.65 8.69 0.49
C GLN A 251 -11.00 7.37 -0.21
N ALA A 252 -11.67 7.45 -1.36
CA ALA A 252 -11.98 6.26 -2.15
C ALA A 252 -10.72 5.58 -2.68
N LEU A 253 -9.75 6.36 -3.18
CA LEU A 253 -8.48 5.82 -3.67
C LEU A 253 -7.71 5.07 -2.56
N ASN A 254 -7.71 5.61 -1.34
CA ASN A 254 -7.18 4.91 -0.17
C ASN A 254 -7.87 3.56 0.00
N LEU A 255 -9.20 3.53 0.12
CA LEU A 255 -9.95 2.28 0.31
C LEU A 255 -9.66 1.24 -0.78
N VAL A 256 -9.66 1.65 -2.06
CA VAL A 256 -9.38 0.75 -3.19
C VAL A 256 -7.96 0.20 -3.12
N VAL A 257 -6.97 1.01 -2.74
CA VAL A 257 -5.59 0.57 -2.52
C VAL A 257 -5.48 -0.44 -1.36
N LEU A 258 -6.22 -0.24 -0.27
CA LEU A 258 -6.23 -1.17 0.86
C LEU A 258 -6.87 -2.53 0.52
N LEU A 259 -7.69 -2.61 -0.54
CA LEU A 259 -8.31 -3.85 -1.00
C LEU A 259 -7.42 -4.70 -1.91
N LEU A 260 -6.35 -4.13 -2.46
CA LEU A 260 -5.44 -4.87 -3.33
C LEU A 260 -4.82 -6.08 -2.60
N PRO A 261 -4.62 -7.21 -3.32
CA PRO A 261 -3.82 -8.32 -2.80
C PRO A 261 -2.45 -7.84 -2.34
N GLU A 262 -1.93 -8.43 -1.26
CA GLU A 262 -0.66 -8.05 -0.64
C GLU A 262 0.49 -7.95 -1.64
N SER A 263 0.68 -8.97 -2.48
CA SER A 263 1.71 -8.98 -3.53
C SER A 263 1.58 -7.83 -4.53
N SER A 264 0.36 -7.49 -4.93
CA SER A 264 0.10 -6.40 -5.88
C SER A 264 0.31 -5.05 -5.23
N ARG A 265 -0.13 -4.90 -3.98
CA ARG A 265 -0.04 -3.66 -3.21
C ARG A 265 1.41 -3.31 -2.92
N ASP A 266 2.23 -4.27 -2.51
CA ASP A 266 3.63 -4.03 -2.16
C ASP A 266 4.45 -3.67 -3.42
N VAL A 267 4.17 -4.33 -4.56
CA VAL A 267 4.74 -3.95 -5.86
C VAL A 267 4.29 -2.56 -6.31
N LEU A 268 3.01 -2.23 -6.13
CA LEU A 268 2.49 -0.90 -6.47
C LEU A 268 3.16 0.18 -5.61
N LYS A 269 3.33 -0.06 -4.30
CA LYS A 269 4.02 0.85 -3.39
C LYS A 269 5.45 1.11 -3.85
N ALA A 270 6.25 0.05 -4.04
CA ALA A 270 7.63 0.19 -4.51
C ALA A 270 7.72 0.92 -5.85
N LEU A 271 6.76 0.68 -6.76
CA LEU A 271 6.68 1.40 -8.02
C LEU A 271 6.38 2.89 -7.83
N MET A 272 5.39 3.27 -7.00
CA MET A 272 5.05 4.68 -6.78
C MET A 272 6.20 5.45 -6.11
N GLU A 273 6.94 4.79 -5.20
CA GLU A 273 8.13 5.37 -4.55
C GLU A 273 9.27 5.60 -5.56
N PHE A 274 9.54 4.62 -6.43
CA PHE A 274 10.50 4.78 -7.53
C PHE A 274 10.10 5.91 -8.49
N LEU A 275 8.83 5.95 -8.91
CA LEU A 275 8.35 6.98 -9.81
C LEU A 275 8.46 8.38 -9.20
N GLN A 276 8.25 8.52 -7.89
CA GLN A 276 8.48 9.78 -7.19
C GLN A 276 9.95 10.19 -7.23
N ARG A 277 10.89 9.27 -6.99
CA ARG A 277 12.33 9.56 -7.10
C ARG A 277 12.74 10.00 -8.51
N VAL A 278 12.12 9.44 -9.57
CA VAL A 278 12.30 9.94 -10.94
C VAL A 278 11.80 11.38 -11.07
N ILE A 279 10.63 11.70 -10.52
CA ILE A 279 10.06 13.06 -10.58
C ILE A 279 10.89 14.07 -9.77
N ASP A 280 11.51 13.64 -8.68
CA ASP A 280 12.38 14.50 -7.87
C ASP A 280 13.62 14.99 -8.66
N HIS A 281 14.00 14.28 -9.73
CA HIS A 281 15.07 14.64 -10.68
C HIS A 281 14.54 15.28 -11.98
N LYS A 282 13.31 15.81 -11.97
CA LYS A 282 12.66 16.40 -13.17
C LYS A 282 13.46 17.52 -13.82
N GLU A 283 14.29 18.24 -13.07
CA GLU A 283 15.11 19.33 -13.59
C GLU A 283 16.16 18.83 -14.58
N GLN A 284 16.72 17.63 -14.34
CA GLN A 284 17.68 16.96 -15.21
C GLN A 284 16.96 16.11 -16.25
N ASN A 285 16.11 15.18 -15.81
CA ASN A 285 15.51 14.17 -16.69
C ASN A 285 14.26 14.66 -17.46
N LYS A 286 13.74 15.85 -17.16
CA LYS A 286 12.56 16.46 -17.82
C LYS A 286 11.23 15.70 -17.63
N MET A 287 11.16 14.77 -16.68
CA MET A 287 9.99 13.95 -16.39
C MET A 287 9.16 14.53 -15.25
N THR A 288 8.16 15.35 -15.59
CA THR A 288 7.17 15.86 -14.63
C THR A 288 6.22 14.76 -14.15
N LEU A 289 5.44 15.05 -13.10
CA LEU A 289 4.41 14.16 -12.57
C LEU A 289 3.41 13.69 -13.65
N ASN A 290 2.86 14.59 -14.46
CA ASN A 290 2.00 14.19 -15.58
C ASN A 290 2.74 13.36 -16.63
N ASN A 291 3.98 13.71 -16.99
CA ASN A 291 4.75 12.96 -17.99
C ASN A 291 4.96 11.51 -17.54
N VAL A 292 5.33 11.29 -16.28
CA VAL A 292 5.49 9.96 -15.71
C VAL A 292 4.15 9.22 -15.65
N ALA A 293 3.09 9.88 -15.19
CA ALA A 293 1.77 9.27 -15.07
C ALA A 293 1.21 8.79 -16.42
N VAL A 294 1.31 9.62 -17.47
CA VAL A 294 0.87 9.28 -18.83
C VAL A 294 1.65 8.09 -19.39
N VAL A 295 2.97 8.03 -19.18
CA VAL A 295 3.82 6.93 -19.66
C VAL A 295 3.53 5.62 -18.91
N MET A 296 3.26 5.70 -17.60
CA MET A 296 3.12 4.51 -16.75
C MET A 296 1.70 3.94 -16.69
N ALA A 297 0.67 4.78 -16.81
CA ALA A 297 -0.74 4.36 -16.81
C ALA A 297 -1.05 3.17 -17.74
N PRO A 298 -0.65 3.13 -19.02
CA PRO A 298 -0.94 1.99 -19.88
C PRO A 298 -0.23 0.71 -19.46
N ASN A 299 0.87 0.78 -18.69
CA ASN A 299 1.55 -0.41 -18.19
C ASN A 299 0.89 -0.94 -16.91
N ILE A 300 0.28 -0.07 -16.09
CA ILE A 300 -0.39 -0.42 -14.84
C ILE A 300 -1.83 -0.91 -15.09
N PHE A 301 -2.57 -0.26 -16.00
CA PHE A 301 -4.00 -0.52 -16.24
C PHE A 301 -4.27 -1.50 -17.39
N MET A 302 -3.47 -1.50 -18.46
CA MET A 302 -3.78 -2.28 -19.65
C MET A 302 -3.10 -3.65 -19.62
N PHE A 303 -3.88 -4.72 -19.53
CA PHE A 303 -3.40 -6.11 -19.63
C PHE A 303 -3.89 -6.80 -20.92
N LYS A 304 -3.24 -7.91 -21.30
CA LYS A 304 -3.48 -8.65 -22.56
C LYS A 304 -4.96 -9.02 -22.78
N GLY A 305 -5.72 -9.31 -21.72
CA GLY A 305 -7.15 -9.67 -21.81
C GLY A 305 -8.11 -8.49 -22.00
N PHE A 306 -7.68 -7.26 -21.71
CA PHE A 306 -8.51 -6.05 -21.75
C PHE A 306 -8.43 -5.32 -23.10
N ARG A 307 -7.23 -5.29 -23.71
CA ARG A 307 -6.98 -4.60 -24.98
C ARG A 307 -7.85 -5.11 -26.15
N ASN A 308 -8.22 -6.38 -26.13
CA ASN A 308 -8.97 -6.99 -27.23
C ASN A 308 -10.46 -6.60 -27.26
N LYS A 309 -10.96 -5.77 -26.33
CA LYS A 309 -12.39 -5.48 -26.15
C LYS A 309 -12.78 -4.02 -26.30
N ILE A 310 -11.84 -3.13 -26.64
CA ILE A 310 -12.02 -1.67 -26.54
C ILE A 310 -11.82 -1.02 -27.91
N SER A 311 -12.67 -0.05 -28.25
CA SER A 311 -12.53 0.76 -29.47
C SER A 311 -11.51 1.90 -29.28
N MET A 312 -10.96 2.41 -30.38
CA MET A 312 -9.94 3.49 -30.36
C MET A 312 -10.40 4.76 -29.61
N GLN A 313 -11.68 5.16 -29.75
CA GLN A 313 -12.22 6.33 -29.07
C GLN A 313 -12.32 6.12 -27.55
N GLN A 314 -12.68 4.91 -27.12
CA GLN A 314 -12.73 4.56 -25.69
C GLN A 314 -11.31 4.47 -25.12
N GLU A 315 -10.34 3.99 -25.89
CA GLU A 315 -8.95 3.91 -25.48
C GLU A 315 -8.38 5.30 -25.14
N LEU A 316 -8.69 6.33 -25.93
CA LEU A 316 -8.23 7.70 -25.68
C LEU A 316 -8.84 8.30 -24.40
N SER A 317 -10.15 8.17 -24.19
CA SER A 317 -10.80 8.64 -22.94
C SER A 317 -10.21 7.96 -21.71
N MET A 318 -10.00 6.64 -21.81
CA MET A 318 -9.40 5.85 -20.75
C MET A 318 -7.95 6.23 -20.46
N ALA A 319 -7.17 6.64 -21.47
CA ALA A 319 -5.78 7.05 -21.27
C ALA A 319 -5.68 8.26 -20.32
N THR A 320 -6.52 9.28 -20.53
CA THR A 320 -6.55 10.48 -19.67
C THR A 320 -7.00 10.16 -18.24
N GLU A 321 -8.06 9.36 -18.09
CA GLU A 321 -8.58 8.95 -16.78
C GLU A 321 -7.55 8.09 -16.01
N THR A 322 -6.95 7.09 -16.66
CA THR A 322 -5.94 6.23 -16.02
C THR A 322 -4.68 7.00 -15.65
N ALA A 323 -4.23 7.95 -16.49
CA ALA A 323 -3.13 8.84 -16.15
C ALA A 323 -3.44 9.70 -14.91
N ASN A 324 -4.66 10.24 -14.81
CA ASN A 324 -5.07 10.98 -13.62
C ASN A 324 -5.05 10.12 -12.35
N ILE A 325 -5.47 8.86 -12.41
CA ILE A 325 -5.35 7.95 -11.25
C ILE A 325 -3.89 7.71 -10.89
N VAL A 326 -3.01 7.41 -11.85
CA VAL A 326 -1.57 7.23 -11.58
C VAL A 326 -0.97 8.49 -10.96
N ARG A 327 -1.38 9.68 -11.43
CA ARG A 327 -0.98 10.95 -10.86
C ARG A 327 -1.35 11.08 -9.37
N LEU A 328 -2.60 10.74 -9.02
CA LEU A 328 -3.04 10.74 -7.61
C LEU A 328 -2.30 9.68 -6.78
N LEU A 329 -2.04 8.50 -7.35
CA LEU A 329 -1.29 7.43 -6.68
C LEU A 329 0.13 7.86 -6.33
N ILE A 330 0.85 8.50 -7.25
CA ILE A 330 2.21 9.00 -7.02
C ILE A 330 2.18 10.15 -6.00
N ARG A 331 1.33 11.17 -6.23
CA ARG A 331 1.29 12.40 -5.43
C ARG A 331 0.95 12.14 -3.96
N TYR A 332 0.00 11.24 -3.69
CA TYR A 332 -0.54 11.01 -2.34
C TYR A 332 -0.12 9.67 -1.74
N GLN A 333 0.91 9.01 -2.28
CA GLN A 333 1.34 7.68 -1.85
C GLN A 333 1.49 7.54 -0.33
N ASN A 334 2.07 8.53 0.36
CA ASN A 334 2.29 8.47 1.81
C ASN A 334 1.00 8.36 2.63
N LEU A 335 -0.12 8.83 2.08
CA LEU A 335 -1.45 8.81 2.69
C LEU A 335 -2.17 7.50 2.38
N LEU A 336 -2.05 7.02 1.13
CA LEU A 336 -2.84 5.91 0.58
C LEU A 336 -2.62 4.56 1.26
N TRP A 337 -1.46 4.31 1.88
CA TRP A 337 -1.16 3.06 2.58
C TRP A 337 -1.59 3.04 4.04
N THR A 338 -2.33 4.07 4.49
CA THR A 338 -2.79 4.21 5.88
C THR A 338 -4.14 3.55 6.04
N ILE A 339 -4.31 2.78 7.13
CA ILE A 339 -5.59 2.23 7.55
C ILE A 339 -6.34 3.31 8.33
N PRO A 340 -7.53 3.75 7.89
CA PRO A 340 -8.31 4.74 8.63
C PRO A 340 -8.64 4.28 10.05
N LYS A 341 -8.65 5.22 11.01
CA LYS A 341 -8.83 4.90 12.43
C LYS A 341 -10.21 4.33 12.73
N PHE A 342 -11.27 4.77 12.05
CA PHE A 342 -12.60 4.15 12.21
C PHE A 342 -12.60 2.65 11.86
N ILE A 343 -11.82 2.23 10.85
CA ILE A 343 -11.64 0.82 10.50
C ILE A 343 -10.88 0.10 11.61
N MET A 344 -9.81 0.70 12.14
CA MET A 344 -9.04 0.15 13.27
C MET A 344 -9.90 -0.05 14.52
N ASN A 345 -10.72 0.93 14.87
CA ASN A 345 -11.65 0.86 16.00
C ASN A 345 -12.63 -0.30 15.84
N GLN A 346 -13.12 -0.50 14.62
CA GLN A 346 -14.03 -1.61 14.31
C GLN A 346 -13.34 -2.97 14.36
N VAL A 347 -12.06 -3.08 13.95
CA VAL A 347 -11.25 -4.29 14.15
C VAL A 347 -11.10 -4.60 15.64
N ARG A 348 -10.79 -3.59 16.46
CA ARG A 348 -10.66 -3.74 17.92
C ARG A 348 -11.96 -4.21 18.57
N LYS A 349 -13.08 -3.64 18.16
CA LYS A 349 -14.42 -4.05 18.61
C LYS A 349 -14.71 -5.51 18.28
N GLN A 350 -14.50 -5.92 17.03
CA GLN A 350 -14.70 -7.32 16.60
C GLN A 350 -13.79 -8.31 17.36
N ASN A 351 -12.54 -7.93 17.65
CA ASN A 351 -11.63 -8.74 18.47
C ASN A 351 -12.17 -8.95 19.89
N THR A 352 -12.62 -7.88 20.52
CA THR A 352 -13.19 -7.90 21.86
C THR A 352 -14.44 -8.79 21.93
N GLU A 353 -15.34 -8.65 20.96
CA GLU A 353 -16.56 -9.47 20.86
C GLU A 353 -16.23 -10.96 20.64
N ASN A 354 -15.30 -11.27 19.73
CA ASN A 354 -14.84 -12.64 19.50
C ASN A 354 -14.20 -13.26 20.74
N GLN A 355 -13.40 -12.51 21.50
CA GLN A 355 -12.82 -12.99 22.75
C GLN A 355 -13.89 -13.26 23.81
N LYS A 356 -14.88 -12.36 23.96
CA LYS A 356 -16.01 -12.56 24.86
C LYS A 356 -16.79 -13.83 24.48
N LYS A 357 -17.03 -14.06 23.19
CA LYS A 357 -17.69 -15.27 22.69
C LYS A 357 -16.90 -16.54 23.03
N ILE A 358 -15.61 -16.56 22.73
CA ILE A 358 -14.73 -17.71 23.05
C ILE A 358 -14.67 -17.96 24.56
N SER A 359 -14.62 -16.91 25.38
CA SER A 359 -14.64 -17.02 26.84
C SER A 359 -15.93 -17.67 27.34
N LYS A 360 -17.09 -17.20 26.85
CA LYS A 360 -18.40 -17.77 27.16
C LYS A 360 -18.52 -19.24 26.74
N GLU A 361 -18.05 -19.59 25.54
CA GLU A 361 -18.04 -20.97 25.05
C GLU A 361 -17.15 -21.89 25.91
N ARG A 362 -15.98 -21.41 26.34
CA ARG A 362 -15.11 -22.15 27.27
C ARG A 362 -15.77 -22.34 28.64
N ALA A 363 -16.41 -21.29 29.18
CA ALA A 363 -17.13 -21.37 30.45
C ALA A 363 -18.29 -22.37 30.37
N MET A 364 -19.08 -22.31 29.29
CA MET A 364 -20.15 -23.28 29.02
C MET A 364 -19.61 -24.70 28.91
N ARG A 365 -18.50 -24.92 28.18
CA ARG A 365 -17.88 -26.25 28.06
C ARG A 365 -17.36 -26.78 29.40
N LYS A 366 -16.82 -25.91 30.26
CA LYS A 366 -16.41 -26.27 31.63
C LYS A 366 -17.63 -26.65 32.47
N LEU A 367 -18.72 -25.89 32.38
CA LEU A 367 -19.98 -26.18 33.07
C LEU A 367 -20.57 -27.51 32.61
N LEU A 368 -20.65 -27.76 31.30
CA LEU A 368 -21.14 -29.03 30.75
C LEU A 368 -20.28 -30.22 31.17
N LYS A 369 -18.96 -30.06 31.24
CA LYS A 369 -18.06 -31.09 31.77
C LYS A 369 -18.31 -31.34 33.26
N LYS A 370 -18.56 -30.29 34.05
CA LYS A 370 -18.90 -30.41 35.48
C LYS A 370 -20.24 -31.14 35.65
N ILE A 371 -21.27 -30.79 34.88
CA ILE A 371 -22.57 -31.47 34.88
C ILE A 371 -22.44 -32.95 34.44
N ALA A 372 -21.61 -33.24 33.44
CA ALA A 372 -21.35 -34.62 33.00
C ALA A 372 -20.59 -35.45 34.04
N TYR A 373 -19.75 -34.80 34.86
CA TYR A 373 -18.96 -35.43 35.92
C TYR A 373 -19.72 -35.53 37.26
N ASP A 374 -20.67 -34.61 37.53
CA ASP A 374 -21.52 -34.58 38.73
C ASP A 374 -22.57 -35.71 38.78
N ARG A 375 -22.50 -36.71 37.89
CA ARG A 375 -23.28 -37.96 37.99
C ARG A 375 -22.67 -39.00 38.97
N GLU A 376 -21.50 -38.73 39.56
CA GLU A 376 -20.87 -39.59 40.59
C GLU A 376 -20.27 -38.78 41.78
N LYS A 377 -21.12 -38.32 42.73
CA LYS A 377 -20.88 -38.03 44.18
C LYS A 377 -19.74 -37.02 44.59
N PRO A 378 -19.66 -36.55 45.87
CA PRO A 378 -19.79 -35.13 46.18
C PRO A 378 -18.52 -34.41 46.67
N GLU A 379 -18.58 -33.09 46.50
CA GLU A 379 -17.94 -31.95 47.20
C GLU A 379 -16.50 -32.08 47.74
N LYS A 380 -15.59 -31.31 47.12
CA LYS A 380 -14.44 -30.70 47.81
C LYS A 380 -14.33 -29.22 47.49
N GLN A 381 -14.09 -28.45 48.56
CA GLN A 381 -13.96 -27.00 48.63
C GLN A 381 -12.93 -26.44 47.64
N GLU A 382 -13.34 -25.44 46.87
CA GLU A 382 -12.47 -24.60 46.06
C GLU A 382 -11.88 -23.47 46.93
N LYS A 383 -10.54 -23.30 46.86
CA LYS A 383 -9.84 -22.09 47.32
C LYS A 383 -10.11 -20.93 46.36
N PRO A 384 -10.13 -19.67 46.82
CA PRO A 384 -10.41 -18.53 45.97
C PRO A 384 -9.28 -18.31 44.93
N PRO A 385 -9.58 -17.71 43.78
CA PRO A 385 -8.56 -17.31 42.82
C PRO A 385 -7.72 -16.19 43.43
N SER A 386 -6.40 -16.29 43.32
CA SER A 386 -5.50 -15.17 43.52
C SER A 386 -5.87 -14.07 42.52
N GLU A 387 -6.28 -12.92 43.06
CA GLU A 387 -6.41 -11.68 42.30
C GLU A 387 -5.07 -11.39 41.62
N ALA A 388 -5.09 -11.31 40.29
CA ALA A 388 -3.97 -10.81 39.53
C ALA A 388 -3.94 -9.29 39.72
N ASP A 389 -2.80 -8.81 40.23
CA ASP A 389 -2.43 -7.41 40.47
C ASP A 389 -3.15 -6.40 39.58
N SER A 390 -4.18 -5.77 40.13
CA SER A 390 -4.78 -4.55 39.62
C SER A 390 -4.06 -3.34 40.23
N SER A 391 -2.81 -3.09 39.86
CA SER A 391 -2.10 -1.88 40.29
C SER A 391 -0.82 -1.56 39.49
N SER A 392 -0.82 -1.71 38.16
CA SER A 392 0.20 -1.03 37.33
C SER A 392 -0.26 0.37 36.92
N GLN A 393 -0.76 1.16 37.88
CA GLN A 393 -0.98 2.60 37.69
C GLN A 393 0.39 3.30 37.71
N GLY A 394 1.07 3.30 36.57
CA GLY A 394 2.28 4.12 36.37
C GLY A 394 3.43 3.46 35.63
N PHE A 395 3.41 2.13 35.39
CA PHE A 395 4.47 1.46 34.64
C PHE A 395 3.91 0.44 33.65
N ILE A 396 4.52 0.36 32.46
CA ILE A 396 4.33 -0.75 31.53
C ILE A 396 5.54 -1.68 31.56
N ARG A 397 5.31 -2.96 31.29
CA ARG A 397 6.40 -3.93 31.11
C ARG A 397 6.63 -4.20 29.63
N VAL A 398 7.79 -3.82 29.14
CA VAL A 398 8.23 -4.03 27.75
C VAL A 398 9.16 -5.24 27.69
N GLN A 399 8.93 -6.12 26.72
CA GLN A 399 9.76 -7.29 26.44
C GLN A 399 10.61 -7.03 25.21
N ALA A 400 11.90 -7.39 25.27
CA ALA A 400 12.83 -7.22 24.16
C ALA A 400 13.81 -8.41 24.10
N PRO A 401 13.35 -9.59 23.62
CA PRO A 401 14.12 -10.84 23.64
C PRO A 401 15.50 -10.79 22.96
N GLN A 402 15.68 -9.86 22.04
CA GLN A 402 16.90 -9.62 21.28
C GLN A 402 17.96 -8.80 22.04
N PHE A 403 17.61 -8.21 23.18
CA PHE A 403 18.54 -7.46 24.03
C PHE A 403 18.96 -8.30 25.24
N SER A 404 20.13 -7.97 25.81
CA SER A 404 20.62 -8.57 27.06
C SER A 404 19.61 -8.37 28.21
N LYS A 405 18.98 -7.19 28.27
CA LYS A 405 17.84 -6.91 29.14
C LYS A 405 16.53 -7.30 28.45
N VAL A 406 16.16 -8.57 28.61
CA VAL A 406 14.97 -9.18 27.97
C VAL A 406 13.64 -8.56 28.40
N SER A 407 13.58 -7.89 29.56
CA SER A 407 12.38 -7.20 30.03
C SER A 407 12.70 -5.99 30.91
N MET A 408 11.92 -4.93 30.75
CA MET A 408 12.09 -3.68 31.50
C MET A 408 10.74 -3.08 31.86
N ALA A 409 10.63 -2.54 33.07
CA ALA A 409 9.53 -1.65 33.45
C ALA A 409 9.84 -0.23 32.99
N VAL A 410 8.91 0.40 32.28
CA VAL A 410 9.01 1.77 31.79
C VAL A 410 7.90 2.58 32.45
N GLN A 411 8.25 3.72 33.03
CA GLN A 411 7.29 4.62 33.66
C GLN A 411 6.42 5.27 32.60
N LEU A 412 5.10 5.19 32.76
CA LEU A 412 4.15 5.90 31.90
C LEU A 412 4.08 7.37 32.30
N THR A 413 4.30 8.24 31.33
CA THR A 413 4.02 9.68 31.43
C THR A 413 3.02 10.07 30.34
N GLU A 414 2.46 11.27 30.40
CA GLU A 414 1.55 11.80 29.36
C GLU A 414 2.27 11.96 28.01
N GLU A 415 3.59 12.19 28.05
CA GLU A 415 4.42 12.49 26.90
C GLU A 415 5.17 11.26 26.35
N LEU A 416 5.15 10.12 27.05
CA LEU A 416 5.93 8.95 26.65
C LEU A 416 5.45 8.40 25.31
N GLN A 417 6.30 8.48 24.29
CA GLN A 417 6.05 7.93 22.96
C GLN A 417 6.71 6.56 22.75
N ALA A 418 6.25 5.83 21.74
CA ALA A 418 6.85 4.55 21.35
C ALA A 418 8.32 4.72 20.93
N SER A 419 8.65 5.84 20.28
CA SER A 419 10.02 6.23 19.91
C SER A 419 10.95 6.34 21.11
N ASP A 420 10.48 6.89 22.23
CA ASP A 420 11.24 7.04 23.49
C ASP A 420 11.54 5.70 24.12
N VAL A 421 10.55 4.79 24.13
CA VAL A 421 10.72 3.42 24.62
C VAL A 421 11.83 2.73 23.82
N LEU A 422 11.81 2.82 22.49
CA LEU A 422 12.86 2.24 21.64
C LEU A 422 14.24 2.87 21.92
N SER A 423 14.32 4.21 22.00
CA SER A 423 15.56 4.93 22.33
C SER A 423 16.17 4.47 23.65
N HIS A 424 15.34 4.25 24.68
CA HIS A 424 15.80 3.81 25.99
C HIS A 424 16.36 2.37 25.98
N PHE A 425 15.87 1.49 25.10
CA PHE A 425 16.47 0.16 24.94
C PHE A 425 17.77 0.20 24.14
N LEU A 426 17.84 1.03 23.10
CA LEU A 426 19.03 1.18 22.25
C LEU A 426 20.21 1.86 22.97
N SER A 427 19.94 2.72 23.96
CA SER A 427 21.00 3.37 24.76
C SER A 427 21.67 2.43 25.77
N GLN A 428 21.07 1.28 26.05
CA GLN A 428 21.69 0.25 26.90
C GLN A 428 22.75 -0.49 26.11
N LYS A 429 23.89 -0.81 26.74
CA LYS A 429 24.99 -1.57 26.11
C LYS A 429 24.44 -2.86 25.49
N SER A 430 24.24 -2.86 24.18
CA SER A 430 23.87 -4.06 23.42
C SER A 430 25.14 -4.83 23.05
N SER A 431 25.06 -6.15 23.05
CA SER A 431 26.11 -7.03 22.52
C SER A 431 26.07 -7.13 20.98
N VAL A 432 25.04 -6.54 20.35
CA VAL A 432 24.75 -6.63 18.91
C VAL A 432 24.61 -5.21 18.36
N SER A 433 25.25 -4.91 17.22
CA SER A 433 25.03 -3.67 16.48
C SER A 433 23.65 -3.70 15.85
N VAL A 434 22.64 -3.15 16.53
CA VAL A 434 21.26 -3.09 16.03
C VAL A 434 20.98 -1.67 15.59
N LYS A 435 20.52 -1.48 14.34
CA LYS A 435 20.08 -0.18 13.87
C LYS A 435 18.65 0.10 14.32
N ARG A 436 18.34 1.37 14.56
CA ARG A 436 17.01 1.80 14.99
C ARG A 436 15.95 1.45 13.94
N GLU A 437 16.26 1.67 12.65
CA GLU A 437 15.35 1.39 11.54
C GLU A 437 14.94 -0.08 11.40
N ASP A 438 15.65 -1.00 12.05
CA ASP A 438 15.36 -2.43 11.98
C ASP A 438 14.41 -2.91 13.09
N LEU A 439 14.02 -2.03 14.03
CA LEU A 439 13.22 -2.38 15.21
C LEU A 439 11.90 -1.60 15.28
N CYS A 440 10.86 -2.28 15.77
CA CYS A 440 9.59 -1.65 16.09
C CYS A 440 9.06 -2.13 17.44
N LEU A 441 8.36 -1.25 18.15
CA LEU A 441 7.58 -1.61 19.33
C LEU A 441 6.21 -2.14 18.89
N TYR A 442 5.83 -3.31 19.38
CA TYR A 442 4.57 -3.96 19.05
C TYR A 442 3.60 -3.95 20.23
N GLU A 443 2.34 -3.67 19.92
CA GLU A 443 1.18 -3.93 20.76
C GLU A 443 0.62 -5.32 20.42
N ILE A 444 0.58 -6.24 21.39
CA ILE A 444 0.18 -7.63 21.16
C ILE A 444 -0.88 -8.08 22.16
N GLY A 445 -1.97 -8.65 21.65
CA GLY A 445 -3.05 -9.18 22.47
C GLY A 445 -4.05 -8.13 22.94
N GLY A 446 -4.98 -8.57 23.80
CA GLY A 446 -6.14 -7.76 24.16
C GLY A 446 -7.08 -7.57 22.97
N ASN A 447 -7.45 -6.32 22.66
CA ASN A 447 -8.36 -6.04 21.55
C ASN A 447 -7.68 -5.97 20.16
N ILE A 448 -6.38 -6.22 20.06
CA ILE A 448 -5.66 -6.41 18.80
C ILE A 448 -4.87 -7.72 18.83
N LYS A 449 -4.56 -8.33 17.69
CA LYS A 449 -3.67 -9.50 17.68
C LYS A 449 -2.23 -9.07 17.79
N GLU A 450 -1.79 -8.24 16.84
CA GLU A 450 -0.45 -7.67 16.79
C GLU A 450 -0.49 -6.44 15.89
N ARG A 451 0.15 -5.35 16.35
CA ARG A 451 0.32 -4.09 15.63
C ARG A 451 1.73 -3.54 15.89
N CYS A 452 2.51 -3.26 14.84
CA CYS A 452 3.69 -2.40 14.91
C CYS A 452 3.24 -0.95 15.12
N LEU A 453 3.80 -0.29 16.12
CA LEU A 453 3.41 1.06 16.50
C LEU A 453 4.10 2.11 15.64
N ASP A 454 3.39 3.21 15.45
CA ASP A 454 3.94 4.44 14.93
C ASP A 454 4.87 5.05 15.98
N GLU A 455 5.94 5.71 15.55
CA GLU A 455 6.95 6.25 16.47
C GLU A 455 6.35 7.31 17.41
N ASP A 456 5.37 8.07 16.91
CA ASP A 456 4.69 9.14 17.64
C ASP A 456 3.55 8.65 18.54
N THR A 457 3.31 7.33 18.63
CA THR A 457 2.23 6.78 19.46
C THR A 457 2.50 7.03 20.95
N TYR A 458 1.56 7.70 21.62
CA TYR A 458 1.59 7.91 23.07
C TYR A 458 1.17 6.63 23.79
N MET A 459 2.06 6.14 24.65
CA MET A 459 1.91 4.82 25.28
C MET A 459 0.78 4.79 26.31
N LYS A 460 0.51 5.92 26.97
CA LYS A 460 -0.58 6.03 27.94
C LYS A 460 -1.94 5.91 27.27
N ASP A 461 -2.21 6.74 26.25
CA ASP A 461 -3.46 6.71 25.49
C ASP A 461 -3.71 5.34 24.84
N LEU A 462 -2.65 4.70 24.33
CA LEU A 462 -2.78 3.37 23.75
C LEU A 462 -3.08 2.29 24.80
N LEU A 463 -2.51 2.39 26.01
CA LEU A 463 -2.83 1.47 27.10
C LEU A 463 -4.29 1.61 27.56
N GLU A 464 -4.82 2.84 27.62
CA GLU A 464 -6.24 3.06 27.91
C GLU A 464 -7.14 2.43 26.84
N LEU A 465 -6.74 2.54 25.56
CA LEU A 465 -7.45 1.91 24.45
C LEU A 465 -7.35 0.37 24.46
N ASN A 466 -6.25 -0.20 24.96
CA ASN A 466 -6.06 -1.65 25.08
C ASN A 466 -5.38 -2.07 26.39
N PRO A 467 -6.13 -2.14 27.51
CA PRO A 467 -5.56 -2.37 28.84
C PRO A 467 -4.90 -3.74 29.04
N SER A 468 -5.15 -4.67 28.12
CA SER A 468 -4.63 -6.05 28.17
C SER A 468 -3.53 -6.31 27.13
N ALA A 469 -3.02 -5.25 26.50
CA ALA A 469 -1.90 -5.31 25.58
C ALA A 469 -0.61 -5.76 26.29
N LYS A 470 0.20 -6.50 25.56
CA LYS A 470 1.61 -6.76 25.88
C LYS A 470 2.48 -5.94 24.93
N TRP A 471 3.58 -5.42 25.44
CA TRP A 471 4.49 -4.55 24.70
C TRP A 471 5.78 -5.31 24.39
N VAL A 472 6.09 -5.46 23.11
CA VAL A 472 7.23 -6.27 22.67
C VAL A 472 8.02 -5.56 21.58
N ILE A 473 9.33 -5.39 21.75
CA ILE A 473 10.20 -4.89 20.67
C ILE A 473 10.58 -6.07 19.79
N LYS A 474 10.39 -5.95 18.48
CA LYS A 474 10.77 -6.97 17.49
C LYS A 474 11.45 -6.33 16.28
N TRP A 475 12.09 -7.19 15.49
CA TRP A 475 12.62 -6.82 14.18
C TRP A 475 11.47 -6.47 13.21
N ILE A 476 11.64 -5.39 12.46
CA ILE A 476 10.76 -5.06 11.35
C ILE A 476 11.03 -6.06 10.23
N ILE A 477 10.02 -6.87 9.89
CA ILE A 477 10.09 -7.74 8.73
C ILE A 477 9.92 -6.84 7.50
N GLN A 478 11.05 -6.36 6.93
CA GLN A 478 11.24 -5.46 5.78
C GLN A 478 9.96 -4.80 5.21
N ARG A 479 9.82 -3.48 5.40
CA ARG A 479 8.65 -2.63 5.05
C ARG A 479 8.51 -2.31 3.55
#